data_AF-A0A850RFX8-F1
#
_entry.id   AF-A0A850RFX8-F1
#
_cell.length_a   1.000
_cell.length_b   1.000
_cell.length_c   1.000
_cell.angle_alpha   90.00
_cell.angle_beta   90.00
_cell.angle_gamma   90.00
#
_symmetry.space_group_name_H-M   'P 1'
#
loop_
_entity.id
_entity.type
_entity.pdbx_description
1 polymer ?
#
loop_
_entity_poly.entity_id
_entity_poly.type
_entity_poly.pdbx_seq_one_letter_code
_entity_poly.pdbx_strand_id
1 'polypeptide(L)'
;MDIDDDERIKHREIAFHRIHPNPHQARTAALFLIEVDGILHAEPTSPFLLRVSYDVLKTTLIEIEEALCELGLHLDTSLFNRLRRALHHYTEETLRANSGLELDELNSTQKLFAKRYELIEHGCRDERPEHWRRYL
;
A
#
# COMPACT_ATOMS: atom_id res chain seq x y z
N MET A 1 -7.22 -13.37 14.57
CA MET A 1 -8.43 -13.63 13.77
C MET A 1 -7.90 -13.96 12.39
N ASP A 2 -8.04 -15.20 11.93
CA ASP A 2 -7.59 -15.57 10.59
C ASP A 2 -8.44 -14.79 9.58
N ILE A 3 -7.78 -14.03 8.71
CA ILE A 3 -8.45 -13.40 7.58
C ILE A 3 -8.78 -14.51 6.60
N ASP A 4 -10.01 -14.52 6.12
CA ASP A 4 -10.45 -15.49 5.12
C ASP A 4 -9.64 -15.35 3.83
N ASP A 5 -9.33 -16.47 3.19
CA ASP A 5 -8.46 -16.49 2.01
C ASP A 5 -9.03 -15.65 0.86
N ASP A 6 -10.35 -15.57 0.74
CA ASP A 6 -11.03 -14.74 -0.26
C ASP A 6 -10.83 -13.23 -0.02
N GLU A 7 -10.63 -12.84 1.24
CA GLU A 7 -10.34 -11.45 1.58
C GLU A 7 -8.85 -11.14 1.46
N ARG A 8 -7.97 -12.13 1.69
CA ARG A 8 -6.52 -12.00 1.58
C ARG A 8 -6.03 -11.98 0.12
N ILE A 9 -6.59 -12.84 -0.73
CA ILE A 9 -6.15 -12.99 -2.12
C ILE A 9 -6.78 -11.88 -2.97
N LYS A 10 -5.94 -11.07 -3.61
CA LYS A 10 -6.39 -9.98 -4.48
C LYS A 10 -6.13 -10.33 -5.93
N HIS A 11 -7.14 -10.08 -6.76
CA HIS A 11 -7.05 -10.19 -8.21
C HIS A 11 -7.09 -8.78 -8.81
N ARG A 12 -6.05 -8.44 -9.59
CA ARG A 12 -5.90 -7.12 -10.20
C ARG A 12 -5.47 -7.23 -11.65
N GLU A 13 -5.78 -6.18 -12.38
CA GLU A 13 -5.29 -6.00 -13.74
C GLU A 13 -4.32 -4.81 -13.77
N ILE A 14 -3.17 -5.03 -14.38
CA ILE A 14 -2.11 -4.04 -14.56
C ILE A 14 -2.03 -3.73 -16.06
N ALA A 15 -2.38 -2.50 -16.40
CA ALA A 15 -2.30 -2.00 -17.78
C ALA A 15 -0.96 -1.31 -18.01
N PHE A 16 -0.34 -1.58 -19.14
CA PHE A 16 0.93 -0.98 -19.57
C PHE A 16 0.70 0.06 -20.67
N HIS A 17 1.62 1.01 -20.75
CA HIS A 17 1.60 2.03 -21.79
C HIS A 17 1.86 1.40 -23.16
N ARG A 18 1.13 1.86 -24.19
CA ARG A 18 1.22 1.25 -25.54
C ARG A 18 2.55 1.53 -26.25
N ILE A 19 3.17 2.66 -25.95
CA ILE A 19 4.40 3.12 -26.58
C ILE A 19 5.56 2.77 -25.64
N HIS A 20 6.29 1.71 -25.97
CA HIS A 20 7.42 1.24 -25.17
C HIS A 20 8.41 0.45 -26.05
N PRO A 21 9.73 0.50 -25.80
CA PRO A 21 10.73 -0.26 -26.57
C PRO A 21 10.49 -1.77 -26.56
N ASN A 22 9.96 -2.30 -25.45
CA ASN A 22 9.50 -3.67 -25.34
C ASN A 22 8.00 -3.76 -25.72
N PRO A 23 7.63 -4.43 -26.84
CA PRO A 23 6.24 -4.56 -27.27
C PRO A 23 5.43 -5.57 -26.46
N HIS A 24 6.07 -6.39 -25.63
CA HIS A 24 5.46 -7.44 -24.82
C HIS A 24 5.71 -7.21 -23.32
N GLN A 25 5.45 -5.99 -22.85
CA GLN A 25 5.64 -5.60 -21.45
C GLN A 25 4.90 -6.53 -20.50
N ALA A 26 3.63 -6.85 -20.78
CA ALA A 26 2.84 -7.72 -19.92
C ALA A 26 3.45 -9.13 -19.78
N ARG A 27 4.01 -9.69 -20.87
CA ARG A 27 4.68 -11.00 -20.80
C ARG A 27 5.97 -10.94 -20.00
N THR A 28 6.72 -9.84 -20.15
CA THR A 28 7.98 -9.62 -19.42
C THR A 28 7.69 -9.47 -17.92
N ALA A 29 6.67 -8.70 -17.58
CA ALA A 29 6.16 -8.56 -16.21
C ALA A 29 5.71 -9.91 -15.63
N ALA A 30 4.96 -10.72 -16.38
CA ALA A 30 4.53 -12.04 -15.91
C ALA A 30 5.70 -12.97 -15.56
N LEU A 31 6.73 -13.01 -16.42
CA LEU A 31 7.93 -13.83 -16.18
C LEU A 31 8.70 -13.37 -14.94
N PHE A 32 8.80 -12.06 -14.73
CA PHE A 32 9.45 -11.48 -13.57
C PHE A 32 8.68 -11.76 -12.26
N LEU A 33 7.35 -11.59 -12.28
CA LEU A 33 6.51 -11.73 -11.09
C LEU A 33 6.31 -13.17 -10.61
N ILE A 34 6.50 -14.17 -11.47
CA ILE A 34 6.42 -15.59 -11.07
C ILE A 34 7.44 -15.95 -9.97
N GLU A 35 8.55 -15.22 -9.89
CA GLU A 35 9.61 -15.48 -8.90
C GLU A 35 9.44 -14.65 -7.60
N VAL A 36 8.44 -13.78 -7.53
CA VAL A 36 8.20 -12.89 -6.38
C VAL A 36 7.36 -13.58 -5.31
N ASP A 37 7.83 -13.57 -4.05
CA ASP A 37 7.07 -14.13 -2.93
C ASP A 37 5.75 -13.36 -2.75
N GLY A 38 4.67 -14.09 -2.52
CA GLY A 38 3.31 -13.54 -2.42
C GLY A 38 2.54 -13.48 -3.74
N ILE A 39 3.17 -13.63 -4.90
CA ILE A 39 2.47 -13.79 -6.17
C ILE A 39 1.95 -15.23 -6.31
N LEU A 40 0.65 -15.38 -6.58
CA LEU A 40 0.00 -16.68 -6.79
C LEU A 40 -0.17 -16.99 -8.28
N HIS A 41 -0.50 -15.98 -9.08
CA HIS A 41 -0.70 -16.11 -10.52
C HIS A 41 -0.36 -14.82 -11.24
N ALA A 42 0.34 -14.89 -12.36
CA ALA A 42 0.63 -13.75 -13.22
C ALA A 42 0.48 -14.16 -14.70
N GLU A 43 -0.58 -13.66 -15.34
CA GLU A 43 -0.95 -14.07 -16.69
C GLU A 43 -1.15 -12.87 -17.62
N PRO A 44 -0.39 -12.79 -18.73
CA PRO A 44 -0.58 -11.72 -19.71
C PRO A 44 -1.82 -12.00 -20.56
N THR A 45 -2.91 -11.26 -20.35
CA THR A 45 -4.13 -11.34 -21.18
C THR A 45 -3.94 -10.69 -22.56
N SER A 46 -3.05 -9.70 -22.66
CA SER A 46 -2.68 -9.04 -23.91
C SER A 46 -1.26 -8.48 -23.82
N PRO A 47 -0.65 -7.95 -24.89
CA PRO A 47 0.70 -7.38 -24.82
C PRO A 47 0.86 -6.23 -23.81
N PHE A 48 -0.25 -5.55 -23.47
CA PHE A 48 -0.31 -4.37 -22.61
C PHE A 48 -1.25 -4.55 -21.39
N LEU A 49 -1.70 -5.77 -21.11
CA LEU A 49 -2.56 -6.06 -19.96
C LEU A 49 -2.12 -7.35 -19.29
N LEU A 50 -1.81 -7.25 -18.01
CA LEU A 50 -1.43 -8.36 -17.15
C LEU A 50 -2.51 -8.55 -16.08
N ARG A 51 -2.92 -9.79 -15.84
CA ARG A 51 -3.73 -10.17 -14.69
C ARG A 51 -2.83 -10.78 -13.63
N VAL A 52 -2.91 -10.25 -12.41
CA VAL A 52 -2.14 -10.74 -11.26
C VAL A 52 -3.07 -11.17 -10.15
N SER A 53 -2.70 -12.24 -9.47
CA SER A 53 -3.32 -12.72 -8.24
C SER A 53 -2.23 -12.85 -7.18
N TYR A 54 -2.43 -12.25 -6.02
CA TYR A 54 -1.41 -12.21 -4.97
C TYR A 54 -2.03 -12.17 -3.59
N ASP A 55 -1.23 -12.57 -2.60
CA ASP A 55 -1.56 -12.46 -1.18
C ASP A 55 -1.17 -11.07 -0.67
N VAL A 56 -2.19 -10.26 -0.34
CA VAL A 56 -2.02 -8.87 0.12
C VAL A 56 -1.18 -8.75 1.40
N LEU A 57 -1.07 -9.80 2.20
CA LEU A 57 -0.29 -9.79 3.43
C LEU A 57 1.21 -10.01 3.15
N LYS A 58 1.54 -10.70 2.05
CA LYS A 58 2.91 -10.93 1.62
C LYS A 58 3.46 -9.86 0.68
N THR A 59 2.62 -9.39 -0.25
CA THR A 59 3.00 -8.34 -1.21
C THR A 59 1.78 -7.48 -1.56
N THR A 60 2.01 -6.20 -1.82
CA THR A 60 0.96 -5.21 -2.13
C THR A 60 0.98 -4.80 -3.59
N LEU A 61 -0.11 -4.20 -4.07
CA LEU A 61 -0.13 -3.67 -5.43
C LEU A 61 0.95 -2.59 -5.65
N ILE A 62 1.24 -1.79 -4.63
CA ILE A 62 2.27 -0.74 -4.70
C ILE A 62 3.64 -1.36 -4.94
N GLU A 63 4.04 -2.34 -4.13
CA GLU A 63 5.34 -3.01 -4.25
C GLU A 63 5.49 -3.72 -5.60
N ILE A 64 4.42 -4.36 -6.08
CA ILE A 64 4.40 -4.98 -7.42
C ILE A 64 4.64 -3.91 -8.49
N GLU A 65 3.94 -2.78 -8.43
CA GLU A 65 4.05 -1.71 -9.42
C GLU A 65 5.42 -1.03 -9.40
N GLU A 66 5.99 -0.79 -8.22
CA GLU A 66 7.33 -0.27 -8.04
C GLU A 66 8.38 -1.21 -8.64
N ALA A 67 8.32 -2.52 -8.34
CA ALA A 67 9.24 -3.50 -8.91
C ALA A 67 9.13 -3.58 -10.45
N LEU A 68 7.93 -3.45 -11.01
CA LEU A 68 7.73 -3.38 -12.46
C LEU A 68 8.30 -2.10 -13.08
N CYS A 69 8.23 -0.97 -12.36
CA CYS A 69 8.83 0.29 -12.79
C CYS A 69 10.36 0.23 -12.70
N GLU A 70 10.93 -0.38 -11.66
CA GLU A 70 12.36 -0.63 -11.50
C GLU A 70 12.92 -1.55 -12.60
N LEU A 71 12.13 -2.52 -13.06
CA LEU A 71 12.43 -3.35 -14.23
C LEU A 71 12.45 -2.54 -15.54
N GLY A 72 11.99 -1.28 -15.52
CA GLY A 72 11.94 -0.40 -16.67
C GLY A 72 10.69 -0.56 -17.52
N LEU A 73 9.61 -1.15 -16.98
CA LEU A 73 8.31 -1.21 -17.66
C LEU A 73 7.48 0.03 -17.36
N HIS A 74 6.64 0.43 -18.31
CA HIS A 74 5.80 1.63 -18.18
C HIS A 74 4.35 1.24 -17.97
N LEU A 75 3.83 1.53 -16.78
CA LEU A 75 2.40 1.38 -16.46
C LEU A 75 1.57 2.46 -17.14
N ASP A 76 0.32 2.16 -17.48
CA ASP A 76 -0.59 3.16 -18.03
C ASP A 76 -1.01 4.17 -16.94
N THR A 77 -0.84 5.46 -17.23
CA THR A 77 -1.14 6.57 -16.31
C THR A 77 -2.41 7.33 -16.71
N SER A 78 -3.27 6.75 -17.55
CA SER A 78 -4.60 7.29 -17.83
C SER A 78 -5.37 7.55 -16.53
N LEU A 79 -6.20 8.60 -16.50
CA LEU A 79 -6.90 9.04 -15.29
C LEU A 79 -7.69 7.91 -14.63
N PHE A 80 -8.39 7.12 -15.45
CA PHE A 80 -9.17 5.98 -14.98
C PHE A 80 -8.28 4.92 -14.29
N ASN A 81 -7.16 4.55 -14.91
CA ASN A 81 -6.24 3.56 -14.34
C ASN A 81 -5.57 4.07 -13.07
N ARG A 82 -5.23 5.37 -12.99
CA ARG A 82 -4.72 5.99 -11.77
C ARG A 82 -5.74 5.95 -10.63
N LEU A 83 -7.00 6.29 -10.90
CA LEU A 83 -8.05 6.26 -9.88
C LEU A 83 -8.33 4.83 -9.40
N ARG A 84 -8.40 3.87 -10.32
CA ARG A 84 -8.59 2.44 -9.99
C ARG A 84 -7.47 1.93 -9.08
N ARG A 85 -6.21 2.25 -9.42
CA ARG A 85 -5.05 1.91 -8.58
C ARG A 85 -5.12 2.54 -7.21
N ALA A 86 -5.39 3.84 -7.13
CA ALA A 86 -5.51 4.55 -5.85
C ALA A 86 -6.57 3.91 -4.92
N LEU A 87 -7.71 3.49 -5.49
CA LEU A 87 -8.72 2.76 -4.73
C LEU A 87 -8.20 1.41 -4.23
N HIS A 88 -7.51 0.63 -5.07
CA HIS A 88 -6.91 -0.64 -4.66
C HIS A 88 -5.90 -0.45 -3.53
N HIS A 89 -4.98 0.49 -3.67
CA HIS A 89 -3.99 0.82 -2.64
C HIS A 89 -4.66 1.13 -1.30
N TYR A 90 -5.66 2.02 -1.30
CA TYR A 90 -6.39 2.37 -0.08
C TYR A 90 -7.09 1.16 0.56
N THR A 91 -7.73 0.31 -0.23
CA THR A 91 -8.41 -0.89 0.30
C THR A 91 -7.42 -1.91 0.86
N GLU A 92 -6.25 -2.05 0.24
CA GLU A 92 -5.21 -2.98 0.68
C GLU A 92 -4.53 -2.49 1.96
N GLU A 93 -4.23 -1.19 2.03
CA GLU A 93 -3.71 -0.53 3.23
C GLU A 93 -4.69 -0.68 4.40
N THR A 94 -5.99 -0.42 4.17
CA THR A 94 -7.03 -0.57 5.19
C THR A 94 -7.15 -2.02 5.68
N LEU A 95 -7.08 -2.99 4.76
CA LEU A 95 -7.14 -4.41 5.12
C LEU A 95 -5.91 -4.82 5.94
N ARG A 96 -4.72 -4.41 5.53
CA ARG A 96 -3.46 -4.70 6.25
C ARG A 96 -3.46 -4.08 7.64
N ALA A 97 -3.90 -2.83 7.79
CA ALA A 97 -4.05 -2.19 9.08
C ALA A 97 -5.04 -2.95 10.01
N ASN A 98 -6.13 -3.47 9.45
CA ASN A 98 -7.13 -4.24 10.19
C ASN A 98 -6.74 -5.71 10.43
N SER A 99 -5.76 -6.24 9.69
CA SER A 99 -5.33 -7.64 9.76
C SER A 99 -4.69 -8.04 11.10
N GLY A 100 -4.32 -7.07 11.93
CA GLY A 100 -3.66 -7.31 13.21
C GLY A 100 -2.25 -7.87 13.09
N LEU A 101 -1.71 -8.04 11.88
CA LEU A 101 -0.29 -8.34 11.65
C LEU A 101 0.62 -7.15 11.96
N GLU A 102 0.05 -5.94 12.04
CA GLU A 102 0.69 -4.72 12.54
C GLU A 102 0.80 -4.65 14.08
N LEU A 103 0.80 -5.75 14.83
CA LEU A 103 1.13 -5.67 16.25
C LEU A 103 2.55 -5.10 16.50
N ASP A 104 3.41 -5.10 15.48
CA ASP A 104 4.73 -4.44 15.53
C ASP A 104 4.73 -3.00 14.96
N GLU A 105 3.82 -2.65 14.02
CA GLU A 105 3.74 -1.31 13.42
C GLU A 105 2.75 -0.35 14.11
N LEU A 106 1.69 -0.84 14.75
CA LEU A 106 0.80 -0.02 15.60
C LEU A 106 1.54 0.56 16.80
N ASN A 107 2.56 -0.14 17.28
CA ASN A 107 3.55 0.39 18.20
C ASN A 107 4.28 1.60 17.59
N SER A 108 4.61 1.59 16.29
CA SER A 108 5.29 2.68 15.61
C SER A 108 4.41 3.93 15.53
N THR A 109 3.15 3.81 15.11
CA THR A 109 2.27 4.99 14.94
C THR A 109 1.82 5.55 16.29
N GLN A 110 1.46 4.71 17.27
CA GLN A 110 1.21 5.18 18.64
C GLN A 110 2.47 5.81 19.26
N LYS A 111 3.66 5.23 19.08
CA LYS A 111 4.92 5.85 19.52
C LYS A 111 5.21 7.15 18.80
N LEU A 112 4.89 7.26 17.50
CA LEU A 112 5.08 8.47 16.72
C LEU A 112 4.14 9.58 17.21
N PHE A 113 2.86 9.26 17.44
CA PHE A 113 1.88 10.19 18.02
C PHE A 113 2.22 10.56 19.46
N ALA A 114 2.63 9.61 20.30
CA ALA A 114 3.07 9.85 21.67
C ALA A 114 4.33 10.75 21.71
N LYS A 115 5.33 10.44 20.88
CA LYS A 115 6.57 11.24 20.78
C LYS A 115 6.31 12.63 20.20
N ARG A 116 5.41 12.75 19.22
CA ARG A 116 4.95 14.04 18.70
C ARG A 116 4.22 14.83 19.78
N TYR A 117 3.37 14.18 20.57
CA TYR A 117 2.64 14.77 21.68
C TYR A 117 3.59 15.28 22.77
N GLU A 118 4.57 14.47 23.20
CA GLU A 118 5.61 14.87 24.16
C GLU A 118 6.44 16.09 23.71
N LEU A 119 6.67 16.23 22.40
CA LEU A 119 7.44 17.33 21.82
C LEU A 119 6.60 18.59 21.57
N ILE A 120 5.27 18.52 21.67
CA ILE A 120 4.41 19.70 21.60
C ILE A 120 4.44 20.37 22.97
N GLU A 121 4.86 21.63 23.03
CA GLU A 121 4.64 22.45 24.22
C GLU A 121 3.14 22.57 24.45
N HIS A 122 2.63 21.78 25.39
CA HIS A 122 1.23 21.84 25.79
C HIS A 122 1.00 23.17 26.51
N GLY A 123 0.54 24.17 25.78
CA GLY A 123 0.21 25.52 26.26
C GLY A 123 -0.95 25.61 27.27
N CYS A 124 -1.24 24.54 27.99
CA CYS A 124 -2.21 24.51 29.08
C CYS A 124 -1.61 23.94 30.38
N ARG A 125 -0.29 24.00 30.56
CA ARG A 125 0.27 24.05 31.91
C ARG A 125 0.05 25.45 32.44
N ASP A 126 -1.07 25.64 33.15
CA ASP A 126 -1.37 26.88 33.84
C ASP A 126 -0.25 27.18 34.85
N GLU A 127 0.72 28.02 34.46
CA GLU A 127 1.85 28.45 35.29
C GLU A 127 1.42 29.32 36.48
N ARG A 128 0.12 29.66 36.57
CA ARG A 128 -0.37 30.50 37.66
C ARG A 128 -0.12 29.82 39.01
N PRO A 129 0.49 30.53 39.95
CA PRO A 129 0.62 30.08 41.32
C PRO A 129 -0.75 29.70 41.91
N GLU A 130 -0.80 28.69 42.77
CA GLU A 130 -2.06 28.12 43.30
C GLU A 130 -3.03 29.17 43.88
N HIS A 131 -2.49 30.23 44.47
CA HIS A 131 -3.27 31.29 45.10
C HIS A 131 -4.10 32.12 44.10
N TRP A 132 -3.79 32.09 42.80
CA TRP A 132 -4.57 32.79 41.76
C TRP A 132 -5.70 31.95 41.16
N ARG A 133 -5.75 30.65 41.47
CA ARG A 133 -6.80 29.73 40.96
C ARG A 133 -8.12 29.78 41.74
N ARG A 134 -8.16 30.48 42.88
CA ARG A 134 -9.32 30.52 43.79
C ARG A 134 -10.22 31.78 43.65
N TYR A 135 -9.94 32.65 42.69
CA TYR A 135 -10.63 33.94 42.54
C TYR A 135 -11.50 34.07 41.28
N LEU A 136 -11.79 32.95 40.59
CA LEU A 136 -12.75 32.84 39.48
C LEU A 136 -13.82 31.82 39.84
#